data_AF-A0A535B5Q3-F1
#
_entry.id   AF-A0A535B5Q3-F1
#
_cell.length_a   1.000
_cell.length_b   1.000
_cell.length_c   1.000
_cell.angle_alpha   90.00
_cell.angle_beta   90.00
_cell.angle_gamma   90.00
#
_symmetry.space_group_name_H-M   'P 1'
#
loop_
_entity.id
_entity.type
_entity.pdbx_description
1 polymer ?
#
loop_
_entity_poly.entity_id
_entity_poly.type
_entity_poly.pdbx_seq_one_letter_code
_entity_poly.pdbx_strand_id
1 'polypeptide(L)'
;MLATIPEGFVWAIMVLPLGSLAVISLVSFLGLTRDGSWSARYSGYTTIAAILVAFVLSLWALDSAIDSDGARVGFDGHKWVVVGGLDVHIGITLDGLSALMLVVVTSVSLLVQVYSQEYMRDDDGYNRYYAFMSLFTASMLGLVLASNIVQLFVFWELVGLCSYLLIGFWFYKDSARRAATKAFLVTRLGDLGFLIAILIIFSQTGKLGIGDIHEAAIAGAVGSTALTLFALGLFAGAAGKSAQFPLHVWLPDAMEGPTPVSALIHAATMVAAGVYLVARFFPVFAESEEAITTVAAIGAITAVFDDQPAGVHDDGPRRVRNCGRDLPSLHACVFQGAALSGGRISEPRDGDVRYAQDGRAGEVHAGDVLDGVRSEHGAGRSVSPSRLLEQGRNPERRLG
;
A
#
# COMPACT_ATOMS: atom_id res chain seq x y z
N MET A 1 -24.08 17.15 -14.09
CA MET A 1 -23.00 16.84 -15.03
C MET A 1 -22.26 18.12 -15.31
N LEU A 2 -20.99 18.16 -14.91
CA LEU A 2 -20.04 19.17 -15.34
C LEU A 2 -19.65 18.89 -16.80
N ALA A 3 -18.93 19.83 -17.43
CA ALA A 3 -18.30 19.53 -18.72
C ALA A 3 -17.29 18.38 -18.55
N THR A 4 -17.05 17.61 -19.61
CA THR A 4 -16.05 16.54 -19.61
C THR A 4 -14.68 17.07 -19.16
N ILE A 5 -14.03 16.34 -18.26
CA ILE A 5 -12.76 16.76 -17.69
C ILE A 5 -11.67 16.87 -18.79
N PRO A 6 -11.00 18.03 -18.93
CA PRO A 6 -9.90 18.16 -19.89
C PRO A 6 -8.71 17.31 -19.46
N GLU A 7 -7.96 16.79 -20.45
CA GLU A 7 -6.82 15.88 -20.23
C GLU A 7 -5.79 16.43 -19.22
N GLY A 8 -5.48 17.73 -19.30
CA GLY A 8 -4.52 18.38 -18.41
C GLY A 8 -4.91 18.29 -16.93
N PHE A 9 -6.21 18.31 -16.61
CA PHE A 9 -6.68 18.14 -15.24
C PHE A 9 -6.56 16.69 -14.76
N VAL A 10 -6.70 15.71 -15.66
CA VAL A 10 -6.48 14.30 -15.32
C VAL A 10 -4.99 14.05 -15.04
N TRP A 11 -4.08 14.61 -15.85
CA TRP A 11 -2.64 14.61 -15.54
C TRP A 11 -2.34 15.28 -14.19
N ALA A 12 -3.00 16.39 -13.89
CA ALA A 12 -2.81 17.13 -12.64
C ALA A 12 -3.10 16.27 -11.40
N ILE A 13 -4.04 15.32 -11.46
CA ILE A 13 -4.33 14.41 -10.33
C ILE A 13 -3.06 13.68 -9.86
N MET A 14 -2.25 13.17 -10.81
CA MET A 14 -0.99 12.49 -10.51
C MET A 14 0.17 13.47 -10.24
N VAL A 15 0.23 14.58 -10.99
CA VAL A 15 1.35 15.54 -10.92
C VAL A 15 1.31 16.38 -9.64
N LEU A 16 0.14 16.67 -9.08
CA LEU A 16 0.01 17.49 -7.86
C LEU A 16 0.78 16.90 -6.66
N PRO A 17 0.64 15.61 -6.31
CA PRO A 17 1.48 15.01 -5.27
C PRO A 17 2.98 14.95 -5.65
N LEU A 18 3.34 14.79 -6.93
CA LEU A 18 4.75 14.93 -7.34
C LEU A 18 5.27 16.36 -7.14
N GLY A 19 4.42 17.35 -7.36
CA GLY A 19 4.69 18.76 -7.08
C GLY A 19 4.95 19.00 -5.60
N SER A 20 4.14 18.42 -4.69
CA SER A 20 4.39 18.54 -3.24
C SER A 20 5.71 17.87 -2.85
N LEU A 21 6.04 16.71 -3.41
CA LEU A 21 7.37 16.10 -3.23
C LEU A 21 8.49 17.04 -3.68
N ALA A 22 8.40 17.61 -4.89
CA ALA A 22 9.43 18.47 -5.44
C ALA A 22 9.66 19.71 -4.55
N VAL A 23 8.58 20.33 -4.08
CA VAL A 23 8.64 21.47 -3.15
C VAL A 23 9.30 21.05 -1.83
N ILE A 24 8.90 19.95 -1.21
CA ILE A 24 9.45 19.47 0.06
C ILE A 24 10.93 19.12 -0.08
N SER A 25 11.31 18.41 -1.14
CA SER A 25 12.69 18.03 -1.44
C SER A 25 13.57 19.26 -1.70
N LEU A 26 13.08 20.24 -2.47
CA LEU A 26 13.81 21.48 -2.73
C LEU A 26 14.04 22.29 -1.45
N VAL A 27 13.00 22.47 -0.63
CA VAL A 27 13.08 23.20 0.65
C VAL A 27 14.04 22.48 1.62
N SER A 28 14.01 21.16 1.66
CA SER A 28 14.92 20.36 2.47
C SER A 28 16.37 20.42 1.97
N PHE A 29 16.57 20.42 0.64
CA PHE A 29 17.89 20.53 0.00
C PHE A 29 18.53 21.91 0.24
N LEU A 30 17.74 22.98 0.19
CA LEU A 30 18.19 24.35 0.44
C LEU A 30 18.49 24.65 1.92
N GLY A 31 18.32 23.68 2.83
CA GLY A 31 18.63 23.86 4.26
C GLY A 31 17.64 24.73 5.02
N LEU A 32 16.57 25.23 4.37
CA LEU A 32 15.59 26.15 4.95
C LEU A 32 14.87 25.57 6.18
N THR A 33 14.76 24.24 6.25
CA THR A 33 14.21 23.51 7.40
C THR A 33 15.17 23.41 8.57
N ARG A 34 16.49 23.41 8.30
CA ARG A 34 17.55 23.37 9.32
C ARG A 34 17.78 24.75 9.91
N ASP A 35 17.60 25.79 9.10
CA ASP A 35 17.77 27.20 9.49
C ASP A 35 16.55 27.76 10.25
N GLY A 36 15.51 26.94 10.47
CA GLY A 36 14.29 27.34 11.19
C GLY A 36 13.36 28.28 10.42
N SER A 37 13.75 28.71 9.22
CA SER A 37 12.94 29.58 8.34
C SER A 37 11.64 28.91 7.86
N TRP A 38 11.61 27.58 7.84
CA TRP A 38 10.45 26.80 7.43
C TRP A 38 10.11 25.75 8.49
N SER A 39 8.95 25.88 9.12
CA SER A 39 8.42 24.87 10.04
C SER A 39 8.19 23.57 9.29
N ALA A 40 8.68 22.45 9.82
CA ALA A 40 8.46 21.11 9.26
C ALA A 40 6.98 20.83 8.95
N ARG A 41 6.05 21.43 9.71
CA ARG A 41 4.60 21.30 9.50
C ARG A 41 4.12 21.75 8.13
N TYR A 42 4.82 22.69 7.49
CA TYR A 42 4.49 23.13 6.14
C TYR A 42 4.62 21.99 5.11
N SER A 43 5.52 21.01 5.30
CA SER A 43 5.57 19.80 4.46
C SER A 43 4.24 19.06 4.44
N GLY A 44 3.61 18.96 5.62
CA GLY A 44 2.33 18.30 5.73
C GLY A 44 1.23 19.10 5.07
N TYR A 45 1.19 20.43 5.28
CA TYR A 45 0.15 21.27 4.69
C TYR A 45 0.26 21.34 3.16
N THR A 46 1.46 21.40 2.59
CA THR A 46 1.65 21.37 1.13
C THR A 46 1.16 20.05 0.53
N THR A 47 1.43 18.93 1.20
CA THR A 47 0.98 17.61 0.74
C THR A 47 -0.53 17.44 0.85
N ILE A 48 -1.13 17.85 1.98
CA ILE A 48 -2.59 17.83 2.17
C ILE A 48 -3.29 18.70 1.13
N ALA A 49 -2.80 19.92 0.89
CA ALA A 49 -3.38 20.81 -0.11
C ALA A 49 -3.29 20.20 -1.52
N ALA A 50 -2.15 19.62 -1.90
CA ALA A 50 -1.98 18.97 -3.20
C ALA A 50 -2.96 17.79 -3.39
N ILE A 51 -3.12 16.95 -2.36
CA ILE A 51 -4.01 15.79 -2.42
C ILE A 51 -5.48 16.20 -2.34
N LEU A 52 -5.81 17.27 -1.61
CA LEU A 52 -7.17 17.82 -1.58
C LEU A 52 -7.60 18.28 -2.98
N VAL A 53 -6.72 19.01 -3.69
CA VAL A 53 -6.99 19.41 -5.07
C VAL A 53 -7.10 18.18 -5.98
N ALA A 54 -6.20 17.20 -5.84
CA ALA A 54 -6.28 15.95 -6.59
C ALA A 54 -7.59 15.17 -6.32
N PHE A 55 -8.08 15.17 -5.08
CA PHE A 55 -9.37 14.56 -4.71
C PHE A 55 -10.54 15.26 -5.39
N VAL A 56 -10.59 16.60 -5.38
CA VAL A 56 -11.64 17.35 -6.09
C VAL A 56 -11.60 17.07 -7.59
N LEU A 57 -10.42 17.03 -8.20
CA LEU A 57 -10.27 16.67 -9.61
C LEU A 57 -10.66 15.20 -9.88
N SER A 58 -10.43 14.28 -8.95
CA SER A 58 -10.87 12.88 -9.08
C SER A 58 -12.40 12.74 -9.06
N LEU A 59 -13.10 13.56 -8.30
CA LEU A 59 -14.57 13.60 -8.31
C LEU A 59 -15.11 14.11 -9.65
N TRP A 60 -14.43 15.09 -10.26
CA TRP A 60 -14.77 15.56 -11.60
C TRP A 60 -14.45 14.50 -12.68
N ALA A 61 -13.36 13.77 -12.53
CA ALA A 61 -13.05 12.62 -13.39
C ALA A 61 -14.11 11.52 -13.27
N LEU A 62 -14.64 11.27 -12.07
CA LEU A 62 -15.75 10.35 -11.84
C LEU A 62 -17.06 10.82 -12.47
N ASP A 63 -17.42 12.10 -12.32
CA ASP A 63 -18.60 12.67 -13.00
C ASP A 63 -18.51 12.50 -14.52
N SER A 64 -17.32 12.74 -15.10
CA SER A 64 -17.08 12.54 -16.54
C SER A 64 -17.18 11.09 -16.98
N ALA A 65 -16.73 10.14 -16.14
CA ALA A 65 -16.84 8.72 -16.41
C ALA A 65 -18.31 8.24 -16.32
N ILE A 66 -19.08 8.76 -15.37
CA ILE A 66 -20.52 8.47 -15.24
C ILE A 66 -21.29 9.01 -16.45
N ASP A 67 -20.98 10.23 -16.91
CA ASP A 67 -21.60 10.82 -18.10
C ASP A 67 -21.32 10.01 -19.38
N SER A 68 -20.22 9.27 -19.39
CA SER A 68 -19.84 8.35 -20.48
C SER A 68 -20.36 6.93 -20.29
N ASP A 69 -21.33 6.69 -19.38
CA ASP A 69 -21.83 5.35 -19.00
C ASP A 69 -20.71 4.38 -18.56
N GLY A 70 -19.62 4.91 -18.00
CA GLY A 70 -18.43 4.14 -17.59
C GLY A 70 -17.48 3.78 -18.74
N ALA A 71 -17.79 4.16 -19.98
CA ALA A 71 -16.91 3.98 -21.12
C ALA A 71 -15.61 4.80 -20.98
N ARG A 72 -14.61 4.43 -21.78
CA ARG A 72 -13.32 5.13 -21.80
C ARG A 72 -13.52 6.56 -22.30
N VAL A 73 -13.19 7.54 -21.46
CA VAL A 73 -13.04 8.93 -21.87
C VAL A 73 -11.77 9.00 -22.73
N GLY A 74 -11.96 9.22 -24.03
CA GLY A 74 -10.89 9.13 -25.02
C GLY A 74 -9.88 10.26 -24.88
N PHE A 75 -8.67 9.93 -24.42
CA PHE A 75 -7.49 10.77 -24.52
C PHE A 75 -6.47 10.09 -25.43
N ASP A 76 -5.87 10.85 -26.35
CA ASP A 76 -4.82 10.33 -27.21
C ASP A 76 -3.53 10.05 -26.41
N GLY A 77 -2.84 8.96 -26.74
CA GLY A 77 -1.58 8.61 -26.09
C GLY A 77 -0.40 9.44 -26.63
N HIS A 78 0.40 10.03 -25.74
CA HIS A 78 1.63 10.74 -26.11
C HIS A 78 2.77 9.74 -26.38
N LYS A 79 3.59 9.97 -27.41
CA LYS A 79 4.77 9.13 -27.66
C LYS A 79 5.82 9.36 -26.57
N TRP A 80 6.28 8.30 -25.90
CA TRP A 80 7.27 8.38 -24.82
C TRP A 80 8.68 7.99 -25.29
N VAL A 81 8.83 6.77 -25.80
CA VAL A 81 10.12 6.23 -26.23
C VAL A 81 9.94 5.50 -27.56
N VAL A 82 10.77 5.85 -28.54
CA VAL A 82 10.88 5.15 -29.81
C VAL A 82 12.28 4.54 -29.90
N VAL A 83 12.39 3.21 -29.79
CA VAL A 83 13.69 2.51 -29.91
C VAL A 83 13.54 1.36 -30.88
N GLY A 84 14.26 1.41 -32.00
CA GLY A 84 14.38 0.28 -32.94
C GLY A 84 13.05 -0.23 -33.52
N GLY A 85 12.03 0.64 -33.67
CA GLY A 85 10.69 0.27 -34.15
C GLY A 85 9.68 -0.07 -33.04
N LEU A 86 10.09 -0.06 -31.76
CA LEU A 86 9.19 -0.11 -30.62
C LEU A 86 8.68 1.30 -30.29
N ASP A 87 7.39 1.54 -30.51
CA ASP A 87 6.70 2.76 -30.10
C ASP A 87 6.04 2.55 -28.73
N VAL A 88 6.68 3.05 -27.66
CA VAL A 88 6.09 3.09 -26.32
C VAL A 88 5.40 4.44 -26.14
N HIS A 89 4.10 4.42 -25.89
CA HIS A 89 3.32 5.61 -25.59
C HIS A 89 3.17 5.76 -24.07
N ILE A 90 3.15 7.00 -23.56
CA ILE A 90 2.61 7.34 -22.25
C ILE A 90 1.24 7.95 -22.49
N GLY A 91 0.22 7.42 -21.84
CA GLY A 91 -1.12 7.97 -21.98
C GLY A 91 -1.92 7.87 -20.71
N ILE A 92 -3.11 8.45 -20.77
CA ILE A 92 -4.12 8.36 -19.74
C ILE A 92 -5.19 7.39 -20.20
N THR A 93 -5.54 6.44 -19.34
CA THR A 93 -6.86 5.82 -19.43
C THR A 93 -7.73 6.30 -18.29
N LEU A 94 -8.86 6.89 -18.65
CA LEU A 94 -9.93 7.20 -17.73
C LEU A 94 -11.18 6.45 -18.16
N ASP A 95 -11.53 5.40 -17.43
CA ASP A 95 -12.81 4.69 -17.51
C ASP A 95 -13.45 4.62 -16.11
N GLY A 96 -14.61 3.98 -15.99
CA GLY A 96 -15.30 3.87 -14.70
C GLY A 96 -14.46 3.23 -13.59
N LEU A 97 -13.65 2.21 -13.93
CA LEU A 97 -12.77 1.54 -12.97
C LEU A 97 -11.64 2.46 -12.51
N SER A 98 -10.94 3.11 -13.44
CA SER A 98 -9.87 4.06 -13.13
C SER A 98 -10.42 5.24 -12.32
N ALA A 99 -11.56 5.82 -12.71
CA ALA A 99 -12.15 6.96 -12.02
C ALA A 99 -12.55 6.65 -10.57
N LEU A 100 -13.16 5.49 -10.32
CA LEU A 100 -13.47 5.03 -8.96
C LEU A 100 -12.20 4.87 -8.12
N MET A 101 -11.16 4.25 -8.69
CA MET A 101 -9.90 4.05 -7.99
C MET A 101 -9.17 5.37 -7.70
N LEU A 102 -9.24 6.38 -8.57
CA LEU A 102 -8.70 7.71 -8.28
C LEU A 102 -9.34 8.32 -7.03
N VAL A 103 -10.67 8.21 -6.91
CA VAL A 103 -11.42 8.71 -5.74
C VAL A 103 -11.02 7.94 -4.47
N VAL A 104 -10.92 6.62 -4.54
CA VAL A 104 -10.50 5.79 -3.39
C VAL A 104 -9.08 6.17 -2.93
N VAL A 105 -8.12 6.23 -3.87
CA VAL A 105 -6.72 6.54 -3.56
C VAL A 105 -6.57 7.94 -2.97
N THR A 106 -7.18 8.95 -3.59
CA THR A 106 -7.06 10.35 -3.13
C THR A 106 -7.79 10.60 -1.81
N SER A 107 -8.98 10.02 -1.60
CA SER A 107 -9.74 10.18 -0.36
C SER A 107 -9.04 9.55 0.85
N VAL A 108 -8.61 8.29 0.73
CA VAL A 108 -7.88 7.60 1.80
C VAL A 108 -6.54 8.27 2.05
N SER A 109 -5.79 8.65 1.00
CA SER A 109 -4.53 9.37 1.16
C SER A 109 -4.74 10.71 1.88
N LEU A 110 -5.79 11.47 1.55
CA LEU A 110 -6.12 12.72 2.22
C LEU A 110 -6.34 12.53 3.73
N LEU A 111 -7.15 11.53 4.12
CA LEU A 111 -7.43 11.22 5.51
C LEU A 111 -6.17 10.80 6.26
N VAL A 112 -5.36 9.94 5.65
CA VAL A 112 -4.09 9.49 6.23
C VAL A 112 -3.13 10.67 6.41
N GLN A 113 -3.01 11.57 5.43
CA GLN A 113 -2.13 12.73 5.49
C GLN A 113 -2.55 13.70 6.60
N VAL A 114 -3.86 13.92 6.78
CA VAL A 114 -4.39 14.72 7.90
C VAL A 114 -4.07 14.06 9.23
N TYR A 115 -4.26 12.75 9.36
CA TYR A 115 -3.92 12.00 10.57
C TYR A 115 -2.41 12.05 10.89
N SER A 116 -1.56 11.94 9.86
CA SER A 116 -0.11 11.97 9.99
C SER A 116 0.45 13.28 10.52
N GLN A 117 -0.29 14.39 10.44
CA GLN A 117 0.16 15.71 10.94
C GLN A 117 0.44 15.65 12.44
N GLU A 118 -0.48 15.07 13.20
CA GLU A 118 -0.31 14.97 14.64
C GLU A 118 0.53 13.75 15.01
N TYR A 119 0.36 12.62 14.33
CA TYR A 119 1.12 11.40 14.61
C TYR A 119 2.65 11.62 14.48
N MET A 120 3.08 12.27 13.40
CA MET A 120 4.50 12.51 13.11
C MET A 120 5.07 13.78 13.75
N ARG A 121 4.26 14.56 14.49
CA ARG A 121 4.59 15.91 14.97
C ARG A 121 5.99 16.09 15.56
N ASP A 122 6.45 15.11 16.34
CA ASP A 122 7.69 15.16 17.11
C ASP A 122 8.79 14.23 16.54
N ASP A 123 8.62 13.74 15.31
CA ASP A 123 9.59 12.88 14.62
C ASP A 123 10.56 13.71 13.78
N ASP A 124 11.87 13.48 13.95
CA ASP A 124 12.93 14.22 13.26
C ASP A 124 12.89 14.02 11.72
N GLY A 125 12.26 12.94 11.24
CA GLY A 125 12.11 12.59 9.83
C GLY A 125 10.87 13.19 9.15
N TYR A 126 10.21 14.19 9.74
CA TYR A 126 8.93 14.75 9.27
C TYR A 126 8.86 15.05 7.76
N ASN A 127 9.82 15.80 7.24
CA ASN A 127 9.80 16.21 5.82
C ASN A 127 10.00 15.01 4.88
N ARG A 128 10.90 14.09 5.26
CA ARG A 128 11.15 12.85 4.52
C ARG A 128 9.89 12.00 4.45
N TYR A 129 9.15 11.90 5.56
CA TYR A 129 7.90 11.17 5.63
C TYR A 129 6.89 11.69 4.61
N TYR A 130 6.61 13.00 4.59
CA TYR A 130 5.65 13.60 3.66
C TYR A 130 6.12 13.56 2.20
N ALA A 131 7.43 13.65 1.94
CA ALA A 131 7.98 13.42 0.60
C ALA A 131 7.69 11.98 0.13
N PHE A 132 7.97 10.96 0.95
CA PHE A 132 7.68 9.57 0.59
C PHE A 132 6.18 9.29 0.44
N MET A 133 5.33 9.87 1.29
CA MET A 133 3.86 9.76 1.16
C MET A 133 3.34 10.41 -0.13
N SER A 134 3.93 11.54 -0.52
CA SER A 134 3.63 12.23 -1.79
C SER A 134 4.01 11.36 -3.00
N LEU A 135 5.23 10.80 -2.99
CA LEU A 135 5.69 9.89 -4.04
C LEU A 135 4.79 8.66 -4.12
N PHE A 136 4.42 8.09 -2.99
CA PHE A 136 3.62 6.88 -2.94
C PHE A 136 2.22 7.10 -3.52
N THR A 137 1.60 8.22 -3.17
CA THR A 137 0.29 8.62 -3.70
C THR A 137 0.38 8.87 -5.21
N ALA A 138 1.38 9.65 -5.67
CA ALA A 138 1.60 9.87 -7.09
C ALA A 138 1.81 8.57 -7.88
N SER A 139 2.59 7.64 -7.31
CA SER A 139 2.87 6.35 -7.95
C SER A 139 1.60 5.54 -8.15
N MET A 140 0.75 5.47 -7.12
CA MET A 140 -0.51 4.76 -7.20
C MET A 140 -1.48 5.42 -8.19
N LEU A 141 -1.56 6.76 -8.23
CA LEU A 141 -2.39 7.47 -9.20
C LEU A 141 -1.89 7.26 -10.63
N GLY A 142 -0.57 7.27 -10.85
CA GLY A 142 0.02 6.97 -12.16
C GLY A 142 -0.24 5.53 -12.62
N LEU A 143 -0.22 4.57 -11.69
CA LEU A 143 -0.58 3.17 -11.94
C LEU A 143 -2.02 3.05 -12.41
N VAL A 144 -2.96 3.73 -11.74
CA VAL A 144 -4.38 3.73 -12.09
C VAL A 144 -4.63 4.39 -13.45
N LEU A 145 -3.90 5.46 -13.79
CA LEU A 145 -4.06 6.16 -15.07
C LEU A 145 -3.35 5.47 -16.25
N ALA A 146 -2.57 4.41 -16.01
CA ALA A 146 -1.74 3.81 -17.04
C ALA A 146 -2.54 3.32 -18.27
N SER A 147 -2.09 3.71 -19.47
CA SER A 147 -2.71 3.31 -20.74
C SER A 147 -2.12 2.03 -21.34
N ASN A 148 -0.91 1.68 -20.95
CA ASN A 148 -0.17 0.53 -21.44
C ASN A 148 0.47 -0.22 -20.27
N ILE A 149 0.76 -1.49 -20.51
CA ILE A 149 1.24 -2.42 -19.49
C ILE A 149 2.64 -2.06 -18.96
N VAL A 150 3.50 -1.44 -19.80
CA VAL A 150 4.84 -1.00 -19.38
C VAL A 150 4.75 0.21 -18.46
N GLN A 151 3.93 1.21 -18.79
CA GLN A 151 3.65 2.34 -17.91
C GLN A 151 3.08 1.85 -16.58
N LEU A 152 2.14 0.90 -16.60
CA LEU A 152 1.60 0.28 -15.39
C LEU A 152 2.74 -0.35 -14.58
N PHE A 153 3.61 -1.15 -15.20
CA PHE A 153 4.76 -1.77 -14.54
C PHE A 153 5.75 -0.76 -13.95
N VAL A 154 6.03 0.36 -14.63
CA VAL A 154 6.90 1.41 -14.08
C VAL A 154 6.32 1.99 -12.79
N PHE A 155 5.02 2.30 -12.76
CA PHE A 155 4.38 2.78 -11.55
C PHE A 155 4.19 1.69 -10.49
N TRP A 156 4.03 0.43 -10.90
CA TRP A 156 4.01 -0.75 -10.04
C TRP A 156 5.31 -0.90 -9.24
N GLU A 157 6.43 -0.76 -9.92
CA GLU A 157 7.77 -0.73 -9.33
C GLU A 157 7.92 0.45 -8.37
N LEU A 158 7.41 1.62 -8.75
CA LEU A 158 7.50 2.83 -7.93
C LEU A 158 6.66 2.71 -6.64
N VAL A 159 5.47 2.10 -6.72
CA VAL A 159 4.65 1.71 -5.55
C VAL A 159 5.44 0.77 -4.64
N GLY A 160 6.15 -0.22 -5.20
CA GLY A 160 7.04 -1.12 -4.46
C GLY A 160 8.23 -0.42 -3.79
N LEU A 161 8.86 0.52 -4.48
CA LEU A 161 9.95 1.33 -3.93
C LEU A 161 9.46 2.20 -2.77
N CYS A 162 8.32 2.85 -2.93
CA CYS A 162 7.75 3.71 -1.90
C CYS A 162 7.39 2.92 -0.64
N SER A 163 6.84 1.70 -0.76
CA SER A 163 6.57 0.89 0.42
C SER A 163 7.85 0.47 1.13
N TYR A 164 8.91 0.12 0.40
CA TYR A 164 10.22 -0.17 0.99
C TYR A 164 10.73 1.01 1.83
N LEU A 165 10.67 2.22 1.26
CA LEU A 165 11.11 3.45 1.93
C LEU A 165 10.27 3.79 3.17
N LEU A 166 8.96 3.51 3.13
CA LEU A 166 8.02 3.82 4.21
C LEU A 166 7.99 2.77 5.32
N ILE A 167 8.08 1.47 4.99
CA ILE A 167 8.24 0.39 5.99
C ILE A 167 9.58 0.56 6.70
N GLY A 168 10.64 0.84 5.94
CA GLY A 168 11.98 1.11 6.46
C GLY A 168 12.19 2.54 6.96
N PHE A 169 11.13 3.31 7.24
CA PHE A 169 11.23 4.74 7.55
C PHE A 169 12.16 5.02 8.74
N TRP A 170 12.05 4.20 9.80
CA TRP A 170 12.97 4.20 10.94
C TRP A 170 14.15 3.26 10.69
N PHE A 171 14.94 3.58 9.67
CA PHE A 171 16.07 2.78 9.19
C PHE A 171 17.16 2.49 10.24
N TYR A 172 17.18 3.21 11.37
CA TYR A 172 18.09 2.94 12.48
C TYR A 172 17.70 1.68 13.28
N LYS A 173 16.44 1.22 13.18
CA LYS A 173 15.98 -0.04 13.78
C LYS A 173 16.32 -1.22 12.89
N ASP A 174 16.96 -2.24 13.46
CA ASP A 174 17.25 -3.50 12.76
C ASP A 174 15.98 -4.23 12.28
N SER A 175 14.93 -4.23 13.10
CA SER A 175 13.63 -4.83 12.77
C SER A 175 13.03 -4.20 11.50
N ALA A 176 12.93 -2.87 11.47
CA ALA A 176 12.37 -2.12 10.34
C ALA A 176 13.16 -2.33 9.04
N ARG A 177 14.50 -2.36 9.09
CA ARG A 177 15.34 -2.63 7.91
C ARG A 177 15.11 -4.03 7.35
N ARG A 178 15.05 -5.03 8.23
CA ARG A 178 14.78 -6.42 7.84
C ARG A 178 13.38 -6.58 7.27
N ALA A 179 12.38 -5.97 7.90
CA ALA A 179 10.99 -5.96 7.44
C ALA A 179 10.86 -5.33 6.05
N ALA A 180 11.43 -4.14 5.85
CA ALA A 180 11.42 -3.46 4.55
C ALA A 180 12.09 -4.32 3.46
N THR A 181 13.26 -4.89 3.76
CA THR A 181 13.99 -5.74 2.81
C THR A 181 13.19 -7.00 2.46
N LYS A 182 12.57 -7.66 3.45
CA LYS A 182 11.71 -8.82 3.22
C LYS A 182 10.50 -8.45 2.34
N ALA A 183 9.81 -7.36 2.64
CA ALA A 183 8.69 -6.87 1.84
C ALA A 183 9.08 -6.56 0.40
N PHE A 184 10.22 -5.88 0.22
CA PHE A 184 10.72 -5.59 -1.11
C PHE A 184 11.07 -6.86 -1.89
N LEU A 185 11.80 -7.81 -1.31
CA LEU A 185 12.21 -9.04 -1.98
C LEU A 185 11.02 -9.97 -2.30
N VAL A 186 10.07 -10.14 -1.38
CA VAL A 186 8.91 -11.01 -1.60
C VAL A 186 7.99 -10.43 -2.67
N THR A 187 7.74 -9.12 -2.67
CA THR A 187 6.95 -8.49 -3.73
C THR A 187 7.69 -8.53 -5.07
N ARG A 188 9.02 -8.32 -5.06
CA ARG A 188 9.87 -8.42 -6.25
C ARG A 188 9.79 -9.78 -6.92
N LEU A 189 9.69 -10.86 -6.15
CA LEU A 189 9.54 -12.20 -6.69
C LEU A 189 8.26 -12.34 -7.54
N GLY A 190 7.15 -11.75 -7.08
CA GLY A 190 5.91 -11.67 -7.88
C GLY A 190 6.08 -10.79 -9.12
N ASP A 191 6.78 -9.66 -8.96
CA ASP A 191 7.03 -8.70 -10.04
C ASP A 191 7.84 -9.31 -11.20
N LEU A 192 8.66 -10.33 -10.95
CA LEU A 192 9.32 -11.11 -12.00
C LEU A 192 8.32 -11.85 -12.90
N GLY A 193 7.26 -12.42 -12.32
CA GLY A 193 6.18 -13.05 -13.09
C GLY A 193 5.45 -12.04 -13.96
N PHE A 194 5.20 -10.83 -13.43
CA PHE A 194 4.61 -9.74 -14.20
C PHE A 194 5.53 -9.30 -15.34
N LEU A 195 6.83 -9.16 -15.09
CA LEU A 195 7.79 -8.83 -16.15
C LEU A 195 7.80 -9.88 -17.26
N ILE A 196 7.77 -11.17 -16.91
CA ILE A 196 7.69 -12.27 -17.88
C ILE A 196 6.38 -12.18 -18.69
N ALA A 197 5.25 -11.85 -18.06
CA ALA A 197 3.99 -11.64 -18.76
C ALA A 197 4.10 -10.54 -19.83
N ILE A 198 4.75 -9.41 -19.51
CA ILE A 198 4.98 -8.33 -20.48
C ILE A 198 5.78 -8.83 -21.68
N LEU A 199 6.83 -9.63 -21.46
CA LEU A 199 7.62 -10.21 -22.55
C LEU A 199 6.82 -11.19 -23.40
N ILE A 200 5.99 -12.03 -22.78
CA ILE A 200 5.13 -12.99 -23.49
C ILE A 200 4.15 -12.23 -24.39
N ILE A 201 3.37 -11.29 -23.86
CA ILE A 201 2.34 -10.62 -24.67
C ILE A 201 2.95 -9.76 -25.78
N PHE A 202 4.11 -9.15 -25.51
CA PHE A 202 4.85 -8.40 -26.52
C PHE A 202 5.33 -9.31 -27.64
N SER A 203 5.83 -10.52 -27.33
CA SER A 203 6.25 -11.50 -28.35
C SER A 203 5.10 -11.99 -29.25
N GLN A 204 3.86 -11.99 -28.74
CA GLN A 204 2.69 -12.48 -29.46
C GLN A 204 2.03 -11.38 -30.31
N THR A 205 1.92 -10.16 -29.76
CA THR A 205 1.12 -9.08 -30.35
C THR A 205 1.95 -7.94 -30.93
N GLY A 206 3.20 -7.77 -30.49
CA GLY A 206 4.02 -6.59 -30.78
C GLY A 206 3.48 -5.28 -30.16
N LYS A 207 2.41 -5.35 -29.37
CA LYS A 207 1.71 -4.20 -28.80
C LYS A 207 1.73 -4.25 -27.27
N LEU A 208 1.68 -3.08 -26.65
CA LEU A 208 1.76 -2.92 -25.20
C LEU A 208 0.57 -2.14 -24.61
N GLY A 209 -0.30 -1.58 -25.47
CA GLY A 209 -1.52 -0.90 -25.06
C GLY A 209 -2.49 -1.87 -24.39
N ILE A 210 -3.08 -1.49 -23.26
CA ILE A 210 -3.99 -2.37 -22.52
C ILE A 210 -5.23 -2.71 -23.37
N GLY A 211 -5.75 -1.73 -24.11
CA GLY A 211 -6.88 -1.94 -25.02
C GLY A 211 -6.56 -2.94 -26.14
N ASP A 212 -5.41 -2.79 -26.79
CA ASP A 212 -4.96 -3.73 -27.84
C ASP A 212 -4.80 -5.16 -27.30
N ILE A 213 -4.30 -5.31 -26.07
CA ILE A 213 -4.14 -6.62 -25.42
C ILE A 213 -5.50 -7.27 -25.18
N HIS A 214 -6.50 -6.49 -24.74
CA HIS A 214 -7.86 -7.00 -24.55
C HIS A 214 -8.47 -7.46 -25.88
N GLU A 215 -8.35 -6.65 -26.93
CA GLU A 215 -8.84 -7.00 -28.26
C GLU A 215 -8.16 -8.27 -28.80
N ALA A 216 -6.84 -8.38 -28.65
CA ALA A 216 -6.09 -9.55 -29.10
C ALA A 216 -6.47 -10.83 -28.35
N ALA A 217 -6.76 -10.72 -27.04
CA ALA A 217 -7.23 -11.84 -26.23
C ALA A 217 -8.62 -12.32 -26.68
N ILE A 218 -9.59 -11.40 -26.78
CA ILE A 218 -10.98 -11.71 -27.16
C ILE A 218 -11.06 -12.23 -28.60
N ALA A 219 -10.26 -11.68 -29.51
CA ALA A 219 -10.22 -12.14 -30.90
C ALA A 219 -9.52 -13.50 -31.08
N GLY A 220 -8.95 -14.08 -30.02
CA GLY A 220 -8.18 -15.33 -30.10
C GLY A 220 -6.87 -15.19 -30.90
N ALA A 221 -6.34 -13.97 -31.02
CA ALA A 221 -5.10 -13.70 -31.75
C ALA A 221 -3.84 -14.12 -30.96
N VAL A 222 -3.98 -14.36 -29.66
CA VAL A 222 -2.94 -14.88 -28.77
C VAL A 222 -3.18 -16.38 -28.56
N GLY A 223 -2.15 -17.20 -28.75
CA GLY A 223 -2.26 -18.65 -28.52
C GLY A 223 -2.68 -18.96 -27.08
N SER A 224 -3.59 -19.92 -26.88
CA SER A 224 -4.19 -20.24 -25.57
C SER A 224 -3.15 -20.42 -24.45
N THR A 225 -2.07 -21.18 -24.69
CA THR A 225 -0.99 -21.36 -23.70
C THR A 225 -0.29 -20.05 -23.35
N ALA A 226 -0.02 -19.21 -24.35
CA ALA A 226 0.61 -17.92 -24.12
C ALA A 226 -0.31 -16.97 -23.34
N LEU A 227 -1.62 -17.00 -23.62
CA LEU A 227 -2.62 -16.22 -22.91
C LEU A 227 -2.73 -16.64 -21.44
N THR A 228 -2.77 -17.94 -21.16
CA THR A 228 -2.77 -18.46 -19.78
C THR A 228 -1.48 -18.07 -19.05
N LEU A 229 -0.31 -18.24 -19.66
CA LEU A 229 0.96 -17.84 -19.03
C LEU A 229 1.06 -16.33 -18.79
N PHE A 230 0.53 -15.53 -19.72
CA PHE A 230 0.41 -14.08 -19.56
C PHE A 230 -0.47 -13.73 -18.36
N ALA A 231 -1.68 -14.29 -18.28
CA ALA A 231 -2.62 -14.06 -17.19
C ALA A 231 -2.06 -14.51 -15.83
N LEU A 232 -1.43 -15.68 -15.77
CA LEU A 232 -0.78 -16.18 -14.55
C LEU A 232 0.43 -15.33 -14.13
N GLY A 233 1.20 -14.81 -15.09
CA GLY A 233 2.31 -13.90 -14.79
C GLY A 233 1.82 -12.54 -14.27
N LEU A 234 0.74 -11.98 -14.83
CA LEU A 234 0.06 -10.81 -14.25
C LEU A 234 -0.39 -11.11 -12.82
N PHE A 235 -1.01 -12.27 -12.61
CA PHE A 235 -1.49 -12.66 -11.28
C PHE A 235 -0.36 -12.90 -10.29
N ALA A 236 0.80 -13.41 -10.70
CA ALA A 236 1.97 -13.55 -9.83
C ALA A 236 2.41 -12.19 -9.26
N GLY A 237 2.41 -11.13 -10.08
CA GLY A 237 2.61 -9.76 -9.62
C GLY A 237 1.54 -9.35 -8.62
N ALA A 238 0.27 -9.50 -8.99
CA ALA A 238 -0.87 -9.14 -8.14
C ALA A 238 -0.84 -9.87 -6.78
N ALA A 239 -0.51 -11.16 -6.76
CA ALA A 239 -0.38 -11.99 -5.58
C ALA A 239 0.74 -11.50 -4.67
N GLY A 240 1.88 -11.09 -5.24
CA GLY A 240 2.99 -10.50 -4.50
C GLY A 240 2.60 -9.21 -3.77
N LYS A 241 2.04 -8.22 -4.48
CA LYS A 241 1.65 -6.92 -3.88
C LYS A 241 0.42 -7.00 -2.97
N SER A 242 -0.50 -7.94 -3.23
CA SER A 242 -1.71 -8.12 -2.42
C SER A 242 -1.54 -9.15 -1.30
N ALA A 243 -0.29 -9.54 -1.02
CA ALA A 243 0.05 -10.50 0.02
C ALA A 243 -0.82 -11.78 -0.01
N GLN A 244 -0.99 -12.35 -1.19
CA GLN A 244 -1.72 -13.59 -1.36
C GLN A 244 -0.84 -14.80 -1.07
N PHE A 245 -1.44 -15.93 -0.72
CA PHE A 245 -0.71 -17.19 -0.63
C PHE A 245 0.00 -17.50 -1.96
N PRO A 246 1.29 -17.91 -1.97
CA PRO A 246 2.19 -18.13 -0.83
C PRO A 246 3.05 -16.90 -0.44
N LEU A 247 2.90 -15.76 -1.12
CA LEU A 247 3.72 -14.55 -0.96
C LEU A 247 3.23 -13.59 0.14
N HIS A 248 2.38 -14.05 1.07
CA HIS A 248 1.78 -13.22 2.13
C HIS A 248 2.72 -12.86 3.29
N VAL A 249 3.84 -13.59 3.44
CA VAL A 249 4.70 -13.57 4.64
C VAL A 249 5.35 -12.23 4.97
N TRP A 250 5.34 -11.27 4.06
CA TRP A 250 5.91 -9.94 4.31
C TRP A 250 4.94 -8.98 5.01
N LEU A 251 3.63 -9.25 4.93
CA LEU A 251 2.59 -8.32 5.38
C LEU A 251 2.62 -8.08 6.90
N PRO A 252 2.80 -9.10 7.78
CA PRO A 252 2.85 -8.87 9.22
C PRO A 252 4.04 -8.00 9.63
N ASP A 253 5.21 -8.22 9.02
CA ASP A 253 6.43 -7.47 9.33
C ASP A 253 6.36 -6.02 8.82
N ALA A 254 5.52 -5.74 7.81
CA ALA A 254 5.33 -4.38 7.29
C ALA A 254 4.76 -3.41 8.33
N MET A 255 4.20 -3.92 9.44
CA MET A 255 3.69 -3.14 10.57
C MET A 255 4.79 -2.45 11.40
N GLU A 256 6.07 -2.72 11.12
CA GLU A 256 7.20 -1.97 11.68
C GLU A 256 7.25 -0.50 11.22
N GLY A 257 6.58 -0.19 10.10
CA GLY A 257 6.45 1.18 9.61
C GLY A 257 5.53 2.05 10.49
N PRO A 258 5.48 3.38 10.27
CA PRO A 258 4.55 4.25 10.96
C PRO A 258 3.10 3.80 10.73
N THR A 259 2.25 3.79 11.76
CA THR A 259 0.84 3.37 11.65
C THR A 259 0.04 4.02 10.50
N PRO A 260 0.22 5.33 10.19
CA PRO A 260 -0.46 5.91 9.02
C PRO A 260 -0.01 5.29 7.68
N VAL A 261 1.24 4.81 7.58
CA VAL A 261 1.74 4.09 6.39
C VAL A 261 1.00 2.79 6.22
N SER A 262 0.86 1.99 7.29
CA SER A 262 0.12 0.73 7.23
C SER A 262 -1.31 0.97 6.77
N ALA A 263 -1.99 1.99 7.32
CA ALA A 263 -3.33 2.38 6.88
C ALA A 263 -3.40 2.65 5.36
N LEU A 264 -2.43 3.39 4.80
CA LEU A 264 -2.39 3.67 3.37
C LEU A 264 -2.07 2.43 2.52
N ILE A 265 -1.07 1.63 2.92
CA ILE A 265 -0.61 0.41 2.22
C ILE A 265 -1.75 -0.60 2.06
N HIS A 266 -2.52 -0.84 3.14
CA HIS A 266 -3.56 -1.86 3.14
C HIS A 266 -4.90 -1.38 2.59
N ALA A 267 -5.26 -0.11 2.80
CA ALA A 267 -6.59 0.37 2.43
C ALA A 267 -6.70 0.84 0.97
N ALA A 268 -5.63 1.43 0.40
CA ALA A 268 -5.78 2.16 -0.86
C ALA A 268 -4.66 2.02 -1.89
N THR A 269 -3.47 1.53 -1.52
CA THR A 269 -2.34 1.53 -2.47
C THR A 269 -1.86 0.13 -2.83
N MET A 270 -0.97 -0.47 -2.05
CA MET A 270 -0.21 -1.65 -2.46
C MET A 270 -1.09 -2.88 -2.67
N VAL A 271 -1.98 -3.18 -1.72
CA VAL A 271 -2.89 -4.33 -1.86
C VAL A 271 -3.95 -4.03 -2.93
N ALA A 272 -4.47 -2.80 -2.94
CA ALA A 272 -5.44 -2.37 -3.94
C ALA A 272 -4.88 -2.39 -5.38
N ALA A 273 -3.57 -2.20 -5.56
CA ALA A 273 -2.92 -2.26 -6.87
C ALA A 273 -3.03 -3.64 -7.52
N GLY A 274 -2.89 -4.73 -6.75
CA GLY A 274 -3.04 -6.08 -7.31
C GLY A 274 -4.49 -6.41 -7.65
N VAL A 275 -5.45 -6.00 -6.82
CA VAL A 275 -6.87 -6.11 -7.17
C VAL A 275 -7.20 -5.31 -8.42
N TYR A 276 -6.69 -4.08 -8.51
CA TYR A 276 -6.86 -3.23 -9.69
C TYR A 276 -6.27 -3.85 -10.95
N LEU A 277 -5.08 -4.45 -10.87
CA LEU A 277 -4.46 -5.13 -12.01
C LEU A 277 -5.32 -6.29 -12.52
N VAL A 278 -5.80 -7.16 -11.63
CA VAL A 278 -6.67 -8.28 -12.00
C VAL A 278 -8.00 -7.80 -12.58
N ALA A 279 -8.62 -6.79 -11.95
CA ALA A 279 -9.86 -6.20 -12.45
C ALA A 279 -9.69 -5.55 -13.84
N ARG A 280 -8.57 -4.84 -14.04
CA ARG A 280 -8.29 -4.15 -15.30
C ARG A 280 -8.06 -5.12 -16.45
N PHE A 281 -7.41 -6.25 -16.20
CA PHE A 281 -7.17 -7.31 -17.17
C PHE A 281 -8.22 -8.42 -17.12
N PHE A 282 -9.37 -8.22 -16.46
CA PHE A 282 -10.42 -9.22 -16.40
C PHE A 282 -10.83 -9.79 -17.77
N PRO A 283 -10.93 -8.99 -18.86
CA PRO A 283 -11.20 -9.53 -20.20
C PRO A 283 -10.17 -10.57 -20.67
N VAL A 284 -8.94 -10.52 -20.19
CA VAL A 284 -7.90 -11.53 -20.49
C VAL A 284 -8.10 -12.78 -19.62
N PHE A 285 -8.37 -12.60 -18.33
CA PHE A 285 -8.60 -13.73 -17.41
C PHE A 285 -9.85 -14.54 -17.79
N ALA A 286 -10.89 -13.88 -18.32
CA ALA A 286 -12.13 -14.53 -18.75
C ALA A 286 -11.91 -15.51 -19.91
N GLU A 287 -10.90 -15.29 -20.75
CA GLU A 287 -10.56 -16.14 -21.90
C GLU A 287 -9.65 -17.32 -21.52
N SER A 288 -9.27 -17.47 -20.24
CA SER A 288 -8.45 -18.58 -19.74
C SER A 288 -9.04 -19.18 -18.47
N GLU A 289 -9.73 -20.32 -18.62
CA GLU A 289 -10.32 -21.06 -17.50
C GLU A 289 -9.27 -21.45 -16.44
N GLU A 290 -8.07 -21.87 -16.87
CA GLU A 290 -6.97 -22.20 -15.97
C GLU A 290 -6.49 -20.99 -15.16
N ALA A 291 -6.43 -19.80 -15.77
CA ALA A 291 -6.01 -18.60 -15.07
C ALA A 291 -7.05 -18.16 -14.04
N ILE A 292 -8.33 -18.07 -14.42
CA ILE A 292 -9.39 -17.59 -13.51
C ILE A 292 -9.62 -18.57 -12.34
N THR A 293 -9.55 -19.87 -12.60
CA THR A 293 -9.64 -20.90 -11.54
C THR A 293 -8.46 -20.83 -10.58
N THR A 294 -7.26 -20.54 -11.08
CA THR A 294 -6.07 -20.34 -10.24
C THR A 294 -6.22 -19.10 -9.34
N VAL A 295 -6.71 -17.98 -9.89
CA VAL A 295 -7.00 -16.75 -9.11
C VAL A 295 -8.01 -17.05 -8.01
N ALA A 296 -9.10 -17.72 -8.35
CA ALA A 296 -10.15 -18.09 -7.41
C ALA A 296 -9.64 -19.05 -6.32
N ALA A 297 -8.86 -20.06 -6.68
CA ALA A 297 -8.28 -21.01 -5.73
C ALA A 297 -7.31 -20.34 -4.76
N ILE A 298 -6.40 -19.50 -5.25
CA ILE A 298 -5.44 -18.79 -4.40
C ILE A 298 -6.14 -17.75 -3.51
N GLY A 299 -7.14 -17.04 -4.02
CA GLY A 299 -7.97 -16.14 -3.21
C GLY A 299 -8.72 -16.89 -2.11
N ALA A 300 -9.33 -18.04 -2.43
CA ALA A 300 -10.02 -18.88 -1.46
C ALA A 300 -9.07 -19.43 -0.38
N ILE A 301 -7.88 -19.89 -0.79
CA ILE A 301 -6.84 -20.34 0.15
C ILE A 301 -6.45 -19.19 1.07
N THR A 302 -6.14 -18.02 0.52
CA THR A 302 -5.72 -16.85 1.31
C THR A 302 -6.81 -16.46 2.32
N ALA A 303 -8.08 -16.43 1.90
CA ALA A 303 -9.20 -16.15 2.79
C ALA A 303 -9.31 -17.14 3.96
N VAL A 304 -9.04 -18.43 3.72
CA VAL A 304 -9.05 -19.46 4.79
C VAL A 304 -7.86 -19.31 5.74
N PHE A 305 -6.67 -19.00 5.22
CA PHE A 305 -5.48 -18.80 6.05
C PHE A 305 -5.56 -17.53 6.90
N ASP A 306 -6.19 -16.48 6.39
CA ASP A 306 -6.42 -15.23 7.12
C ASP A 306 -7.43 -15.38 8.26
N ASP A 307 -8.40 -16.28 8.10
CA ASP A 307 -9.45 -16.56 9.09
C ASP A 307 -8.97 -17.52 10.21
N GLN A 308 -7.76 -18.10 10.10
CA GLN A 308 -7.18 -18.82 11.22
C GLN A 308 -6.85 -17.79 12.32
N PRO A 309 -7.54 -17.81 13.47
CA PRO A 309 -7.32 -16.80 14.50
C PRO A 309 -5.85 -16.80 14.90
N ALA A 310 -5.33 -15.61 15.20
CA ALA A 310 -3.97 -15.29 15.65
C ALA A 310 -3.44 -16.09 16.86
N GLY A 311 -4.11 -17.17 17.28
CA GLY A 311 -3.67 -18.11 18.30
C GLY A 311 -2.68 -19.19 17.83
N VAL A 312 -2.36 -19.28 16.54
CA VAL A 312 -1.36 -20.26 16.03
C VAL A 312 0.02 -19.63 15.81
N HIS A 313 0.11 -18.30 15.67
CA HIS A 313 1.36 -17.58 15.39
C HIS A 313 2.00 -16.92 16.64
N ASP A 314 1.46 -17.19 17.84
CA ASP A 314 1.94 -16.61 19.10
C ASP A 314 2.57 -17.69 19.99
N ASP A 315 3.82 -18.08 19.69
CA ASP A 315 4.69 -18.91 20.55
C ASP A 315 5.38 -18.06 21.66
N GLY A 316 4.74 -16.97 22.11
CA GLY A 316 5.20 -16.15 23.22
C GLY A 316 4.55 -16.54 24.55
N PRO A 317 5.22 -16.36 25.72
CA PRO A 317 4.69 -16.75 27.03
C PRO A 317 3.50 -15.89 27.54
N ARG A 318 2.87 -15.08 26.68
CA ARG A 318 1.87 -14.08 27.09
C ARG A 318 0.44 -14.60 26.93
N ARG A 319 0.05 -15.51 27.82
CA ARG A 319 -1.37 -15.83 28.05
C ARG A 319 -2.08 -14.66 28.74
N VAL A 320 -3.10 -14.10 28.09
CA VAL A 320 -4.31 -13.67 28.81
C VAL A 320 -5.53 -14.22 28.06
N ARG A 321 -6.11 -15.26 28.65
CA ARG A 321 -7.36 -15.89 28.23
C ARG A 321 -8.48 -14.88 28.45
N ASN A 322 -9.07 -14.35 27.38
CA ASN A 322 -10.34 -13.64 27.48
C ASN A 322 -11.41 -14.46 26.76
N CYS A 323 -12.11 -15.29 27.53
CA CYS A 323 -13.35 -15.92 27.12
C CYS A 323 -14.43 -14.83 27.01
N GLY A 324 -15.10 -14.77 25.87
CA GLY A 324 -16.41 -14.13 25.75
C GLY A 324 -16.44 -12.92 24.83
N ARG A 325 -16.72 -13.18 23.55
CA ARG A 325 -17.87 -12.64 22.79
C ARG A 325 -17.76 -13.14 21.36
N ASP A 326 -18.77 -13.89 20.97
CA ASP A 326 -19.01 -14.32 19.59
C ASP A 326 -19.01 -13.09 18.68
N LEU A 327 -18.13 -13.05 17.67
CA LEU A 327 -18.24 -12.13 16.55
C LEU A 327 -18.82 -12.86 15.33
N PRO A 328 -19.81 -12.29 14.62
CA PRO A 328 -20.38 -12.91 13.43
C PRO A 328 -19.37 -12.95 12.27
N SER A 329 -19.31 -14.12 11.61
CA SER A 329 -18.38 -14.51 10.56
C SER A 329 -18.77 -14.06 9.13
N LEU A 330 -19.19 -12.81 8.93
CA LEU A 330 -19.71 -12.36 7.62
C LEU A 330 -19.05 -11.09 7.11
N HIS A 331 -17.73 -11.10 6.90
CA HIS A 331 -17.07 -10.15 5.99
C HIS A 331 -15.98 -10.87 5.20
N ALA A 332 -16.25 -11.10 3.92
CA ALA A 332 -15.33 -11.76 3.00
C ALA A 332 -14.08 -10.89 2.75
N CYS A 333 -12.93 -11.34 3.25
CA CYS A 333 -11.60 -10.91 2.83
C CYS A 333 -11.34 -11.47 1.42
N VAL A 334 -11.57 -10.68 0.38
CA VAL A 334 -11.28 -11.16 -0.99
C VAL A 334 -9.85 -10.85 -1.42
N PHE A 335 -9.21 -9.78 -0.95
CA PHE A 335 -7.77 -9.55 -1.09
C PHE A 335 -7.38 -8.55 0.01
N GLN A 336 -6.58 -8.96 1.00
CA GLN A 336 -6.49 -8.33 2.33
C GLN A 336 -6.41 -6.79 2.34
N GLY A 337 -7.58 -6.19 2.48
CA GLY A 337 -7.83 -4.79 2.84
C GLY A 337 -8.55 -4.67 4.18
N ALA A 338 -8.31 -5.60 5.11
CA ALA A 338 -8.78 -5.48 6.49
C ALA A 338 -7.58 -5.17 7.39
N ALA A 339 -7.52 -3.93 7.91
CA ALA A 339 -6.67 -3.61 9.05
C ALA A 339 -7.07 -4.56 10.20
N LEU A 340 -6.11 -5.34 10.71
CA LEU A 340 -6.28 -6.18 11.88
C LEU A 340 -7.00 -5.37 12.96
N SER A 341 -8.23 -5.79 13.29
CA SER A 341 -9.07 -5.05 14.22
C SER A 341 -8.43 -5.09 15.60
N GLY A 342 -8.06 -3.91 16.10
CA GLY A 342 -7.85 -3.54 17.50
C GLY A 342 -7.78 -4.67 18.54
N GLY A 343 -6.64 -5.36 18.59
CA GLY A 343 -6.18 -6.04 19.79
C GLY A 343 -5.29 -5.10 20.59
N ARG A 344 -5.58 -4.89 21.88
CA ARG A 344 -4.67 -4.14 22.78
C ARG A 344 -3.34 -4.88 22.86
N ILE A 345 -2.34 -4.42 22.12
CA ILE A 345 -0.95 -4.72 22.43
C ILE A 345 -0.58 -3.79 23.58
N SER A 346 -0.82 -4.25 24.81
CA SER A 346 -0.22 -3.62 25.99
C SER A 346 1.27 -3.96 25.98
N GLU A 347 2.13 -2.96 25.81
CA GLU A 347 3.52 -3.07 26.24
C GLU A 347 3.58 -3.38 27.74
N PRO A 348 4.52 -4.21 28.21
CA PRO A 348 4.74 -4.37 29.64
C PRO A 348 5.14 -3.01 30.21
N ARG A 349 4.39 -2.53 31.19
CA ARG A 349 4.85 -1.47 32.09
C ARG A 349 5.99 -2.01 32.94
N ASP A 350 6.99 -1.16 33.14
CA ASP A 350 8.13 -1.28 34.06
C ASP A 350 7.93 -2.36 35.15
N GLY A 351 8.56 -3.50 34.94
CA GLY A 351 9.13 -4.26 36.04
C GLY A 351 10.56 -3.78 36.20
N ASP A 352 10.94 -3.39 37.41
CA ASP A 352 12.30 -2.98 37.78
C ASP A 352 13.29 -4.11 37.47
N VAL A 353 13.83 -4.16 36.24
CA VAL A 353 14.86 -5.12 35.85
C VAL A 353 16.21 -4.56 36.30
N ARG A 354 16.65 -4.97 37.50
CA ARG A 354 18.03 -4.74 37.92
C ARG A 354 18.95 -5.60 37.07
N TYR A 355 19.76 -4.97 36.23
CA TYR A 355 20.86 -5.63 35.53
C TYR A 355 21.95 -6.00 36.53
N ALA A 356 22.39 -7.26 36.53
CA ALA A 356 23.67 -7.65 37.11
C ALA A 356 24.82 -7.08 36.24
N GLN A 357 25.89 -6.59 36.87
CA GLN A 357 26.95 -5.77 36.25
C GLN A 357 27.87 -6.50 35.26
N ASP A 358 27.58 -7.74 34.87
CA ASP A 358 28.49 -8.64 34.17
C ASP A 358 27.97 -9.21 32.83
N GLY A 359 26.84 -8.70 32.31
CA GLY A 359 26.53 -8.77 30.87
C GLY A 359 26.24 -10.17 30.30
N ARG A 360 25.79 -11.13 31.11
CA ARG A 360 25.18 -12.38 30.63
C ARG A 360 23.75 -12.52 31.16
N ALA A 361 22.88 -13.17 30.38
CA ALA A 361 21.51 -13.46 30.80
C ALA A 361 21.52 -14.39 32.02
N GLY A 362 20.99 -13.93 33.15
CA GLY A 362 20.75 -14.76 34.33
C GLY A 362 19.51 -15.63 34.14
N GLU A 363 19.62 -16.92 34.46
CA GLU A 363 18.49 -17.84 34.50
C GLU A 363 17.51 -17.44 35.61
N VAL A 364 16.25 -17.20 35.25
CA VAL A 364 15.19 -16.92 36.21
C VAL A 364 14.48 -18.23 36.56
N HIS A 365 14.62 -18.67 37.81
CA HIS A 365 13.86 -19.79 38.37
C HIS A 365 12.39 -19.42 38.57
N ALA A 366 11.49 -20.38 38.32
CA ALA A 366 10.03 -20.24 38.27
C ALA A 366 9.31 -19.94 39.62
N GLY A 367 10.02 -19.45 40.64
CA GLY A 367 9.48 -19.25 42.00
C GLY A 367 8.93 -17.85 42.29
N ASP A 368 9.44 -16.79 41.62
CA ASP A 368 9.28 -15.42 42.13
C ASP A 368 8.13 -14.61 41.50
N VAL A 369 7.26 -15.23 40.68
CA VAL A 369 6.20 -14.51 39.93
C VAL A 369 4.85 -14.46 40.68
N LEU A 370 4.72 -15.10 41.85
CA LEU A 370 3.39 -15.27 42.48
C LEU A 370 2.93 -14.20 43.48
N ASP A 371 3.78 -13.25 43.90
CA ASP A 371 3.40 -12.30 44.96
C ASP A 371 2.87 -10.92 44.48
N GLY A 372 2.88 -10.64 43.18
CA GLY A 372 2.44 -9.34 42.64
C GLY A 372 0.95 -9.19 42.29
N VAL A 373 0.17 -10.28 42.26
CA VAL A 373 -1.14 -10.32 41.55
C VAL A 373 -2.34 -9.93 42.43
N ARG A 374 -2.15 -9.48 43.68
CA ARG A 374 -3.29 -9.27 44.62
C ARG A 374 -3.76 -7.85 44.89
N SER A 375 -3.22 -6.82 44.23
CA SER A 375 -3.72 -5.45 44.40
C SER A 375 -3.86 -4.76 43.06
N GLU A 376 -5.10 -4.68 42.57
CA GLU A 376 -5.67 -3.64 41.69
C GLU A 376 -6.84 -4.21 40.87
N HIS A 377 -7.93 -4.58 41.57
CA HIS A 377 -9.25 -4.65 40.97
C HIS A 377 -10.02 -3.39 41.37
N GLY A 378 -10.04 -2.38 40.51
CA GLY A 378 -10.91 -1.21 40.70
C GLY A 378 -10.50 0.01 39.88
N ALA A 379 -11.12 0.17 38.70
CA ALA A 379 -11.61 1.43 38.13
C ALA A 379 -11.67 1.34 36.59
N GLY A 380 -12.88 1.36 36.04
CA GLY A 380 -13.08 1.66 34.62
C GLY A 380 -12.55 3.06 34.31
N ARG A 381 -11.54 3.17 33.44
CA ARG A 381 -11.10 4.45 32.88
C ARG A 381 -11.36 4.47 31.38
N SER A 382 -12.13 5.46 30.95
CA SER A 382 -12.26 5.85 29.54
C SER A 382 -10.87 6.16 28.96
N VAL A 383 -10.61 5.65 27.77
CA VAL A 383 -9.34 5.84 27.07
C VAL A 383 -9.34 7.25 26.47
N SER A 384 -8.35 8.06 26.85
CA SER A 384 -8.10 9.39 26.26
C SER A 384 -7.72 9.24 24.77
N PRO A 385 -8.21 10.09 23.86
CA PRO A 385 -7.80 10.12 22.45
C PRO A 385 -6.28 10.15 22.25
N SER A 386 -5.55 10.74 23.21
CA SER A 386 -4.08 10.78 23.20
C SER A 386 -3.41 9.41 23.20
N ARG A 387 -4.03 8.37 23.79
CA ARG A 387 -3.43 7.02 23.84
C ARG A 387 -3.54 6.24 22.54
N LEU A 388 -4.52 6.56 21.69
CA LEU A 388 -4.62 5.96 20.35
C LEU A 388 -3.52 6.48 19.42
N LEU A 389 -3.05 7.72 19.64
CA LEU A 389 -1.98 8.35 18.86
C LEU A 389 -0.57 7.88 19.27
N GLU A 390 -0.43 7.22 20.43
CA GLU A 390 0.88 6.81 20.97
C GLU A 390 1.34 5.40 20.52
N GLN A 391 0.47 4.64 19.84
CA GLN A 391 0.78 3.27 19.42
C GLN A 391 1.78 3.29 18.26
N GLY A 392 2.99 2.73 18.45
CA GLY A 392 4.05 2.69 17.44
C GLY A 392 5.12 3.79 17.53
N ARG A 393 5.05 4.70 18.52
CA ARG A 393 6.06 5.75 18.74
C ARG A 393 7.34 5.20 19.38
N ASN A 394 8.47 5.89 19.17
CA ASN A 394 9.75 5.54 19.81
C ASN A 394 9.65 5.72 21.35
N PRO A 395 9.80 4.65 22.16
CA PRO A 395 9.61 4.73 23.62
C PRO A 395 10.71 5.52 24.36
N GLU A 396 11.88 5.75 23.75
CA GLU A 396 13.04 6.34 24.46
C GLU A 396 12.93 7.86 24.75
N ARG A 397 11.92 8.56 24.22
CA ARG A 397 11.76 10.01 24.46
C ARG A 397 10.82 10.38 25.63
N ARG A 398 10.46 9.44 26.51
CA ARG A 398 9.68 9.75 27.74
C ARG A 398 10.53 10.27 28.91
N LEU A 399 11.85 10.42 28.75
CA LEU A 399 12.74 10.97 29.77
C LEU A 399 13.29 12.33 29.30
N GLY A 400 12.53 13.39 29.58
CA GLY A 400 12.89 14.79 29.34
C GLY A 400 12.08 15.71 30.22
#